data_AF-A0A2A2QCP8-F1
#
_entry.id   AF-A0A2A2QCP8-F1
#
_cell.length_a   1.000
_cell.length_b   1.000
_cell.length_c   1.000
_cell.angle_alpha   90.00
_cell.angle_beta   90.00
_cell.angle_gamma   90.00
#
_symmetry.space_group_name_H-M   'P 1'
#
loop_
_entity.id
_entity.type
_entity.pdbx_description
1 polymer ?
#
loop_
_entity_poly.entity_id
_entity_poly.type
_entity_poly.pdbx_seq_one_letter_code
_entity_poly.pdbx_strand_id
1 'polypeptide(L)'
;MNPRMKTRLARQSAFTLVELLVVIAIVLTLALLSIMGVSRYMEQGRKSRTLNQFRNFETGMTLYVGDYQKPPIPDSKWTYGWDTIYGDPGGKYTSQFVVSALKGELADDEGDISYDGETFSARAANPRNETYVVFPFAPDKKAGVGDDGKLYDPWGGEIMIAINVENSIDSELVNFNNGKNDRRMHTWGLAEYTETKPKEQAYVLWSYGKDKKKGKNAPSVGSVVSLQNSDDVVSW
;
A
#
# COMPACT_ATOMS: atom_id res chain seq x y z
N MET A 1 23.69 80.51 -28.96
CA MET A 1 24.49 79.29 -28.72
C MET A 1 23.67 78.34 -27.88
N ASN A 2 23.36 77.13 -28.36
CA ASN A 2 22.65 76.10 -27.58
C ASN A 2 23.45 74.78 -27.66
N PRO A 3 23.81 74.16 -26.53
CA PRO A 3 24.56 72.90 -26.54
C PRO A 3 23.61 71.74 -26.86
N ARG A 4 23.92 70.98 -27.92
CA ARG A 4 23.20 69.72 -28.23
C ARG A 4 23.65 68.62 -27.27
N MET A 5 22.74 68.18 -26.40
CA MET A 5 22.91 66.98 -25.56
C MET A 5 23.10 65.75 -26.46
N LYS A 6 24.26 65.08 -26.37
CA LYS A 6 24.52 63.81 -27.07
C LYS A 6 24.02 62.67 -26.19
N THR A 7 22.83 62.14 -26.49
CA THR A 7 22.32 60.91 -25.87
C THR A 7 23.20 59.75 -26.33
N ARG A 8 23.99 59.16 -25.43
CA ARG A 8 24.72 57.91 -25.73
C ARG A 8 23.71 56.77 -25.75
N LEU A 9 23.40 56.26 -26.95
CA LEU A 9 22.71 54.99 -27.09
C LEU A 9 23.62 53.88 -26.54
N ALA A 10 23.23 53.29 -25.40
CA ALA A 10 23.90 52.13 -24.86
C ALA A 10 23.73 50.98 -25.86
N ARG A 11 24.85 50.53 -26.44
CA ARG A 11 24.88 49.41 -27.38
C ARG A 11 24.53 48.15 -26.59
N GLN A 12 23.28 47.68 -26.70
CA GLN A 12 22.90 46.38 -26.15
C GLN A 12 23.71 45.31 -26.90
N SER A 13 24.50 44.53 -26.17
CA SER A 13 25.21 43.37 -26.73
C SER A 13 24.19 42.35 -27.20
N ALA A 14 24.09 42.15 -28.51
CA ALA A 14 23.32 41.05 -29.07
C ALA A 14 24.05 39.73 -28.81
N PHE A 15 23.31 38.72 -28.38
CA PHE A 15 23.82 37.35 -28.19
C PHE A 15 24.39 36.80 -29.50
N THR A 16 25.55 36.15 -29.43
CA THR A 16 26.11 35.45 -30.58
C THR A 16 25.49 34.07 -30.75
N LEU A 17 25.44 33.56 -31.99
CA LEU A 17 24.99 32.18 -32.27
C LEU A 17 25.82 31.13 -31.51
N VAL A 18 27.12 31.41 -31.33
CA VAL A 18 28.04 30.51 -30.62
C VAL A 18 27.70 30.44 -29.13
N GLU A 19 27.42 31.56 -28.48
CA GLU A 19 27.00 31.58 -27.08
C GLU A 19 25.71 30.81 -26.87
N LEU A 20 24.71 30.98 -27.74
CA LEU A 20 23.48 30.21 -27.67
C LEU A 20 23.72 28.71 -27.85
N LEU A 21 24.59 28.32 -28.79
CA LEU A 21 24.92 26.93 -29.05
C LEU A 21 25.63 26.27 -27.87
N VAL A 22 26.59 26.97 -27.24
CA VAL A 22 27.29 26.48 -26.05
C VAL A 22 26.32 26.31 -24.89
N VAL A 23 25.38 27.24 -24.69
CA VAL A 23 24.36 27.13 -23.63
C VAL A 23 23.47 25.92 -23.85
N ILE A 24 22.98 25.70 -25.07
CA ILE A 24 22.16 24.52 -25.39
C ILE A 24 22.98 23.24 -25.20
N ALA A 25 24.25 23.20 -25.61
CA ALA A 25 25.13 22.05 -25.41
C ALA A 25 25.33 21.72 -23.92
N ILE A 26 25.50 22.73 -23.07
CA ILE A 26 25.60 22.56 -21.61
C ILE A 26 24.28 22.05 -21.03
N VAL A 27 23.14 22.66 -21.37
CA VAL A 27 21.81 22.23 -20.89
C VAL A 27 21.50 20.79 -21.30
N LEU A 28 21.81 20.42 -22.55
CA LEU A 28 21.60 19.04 -23.04
C LEU A 28 22.48 18.03 -22.28
N THR A 29 23.73 18.39 -22.00
CA THR A 29 24.64 17.52 -21.23
C THR A 29 24.15 17.33 -19.80
N LEU A 30 23.71 18.40 -19.13
CA LEU A 30 23.14 18.32 -17.78
C LEU A 30 21.82 17.54 -17.75
N ALA A 31 20.97 17.72 -18.76
CA ALA A 31 19.71 16.99 -18.87
C ALA A 31 19.95 15.47 -19.02
N LEU A 32 20.92 15.06 -19.86
CA LEU A 32 21.28 13.65 -20.04
C LEU A 32 21.77 13.00 -18.75
N LEU A 33 22.62 13.68 -17.97
CA LEU A 33 23.10 13.17 -16.68
C LEU A 33 21.98 13.06 -15.64
N SER A 34 21.01 13.98 -15.67
CA SER A 34 19.89 14.01 -14.71
C SER A 34 18.97 12.80 -14.85
N ILE A 35 18.74 12.32 -16.08
CA ILE A 35 17.81 11.20 -16.37
C ILE A 35 18.28 9.90 -15.70
N MET A 36 19.59 9.65 -15.62
CA MET A 36 20.14 8.38 -15.11
C MET A 36 19.90 8.16 -13.61
N GLY A 37 19.64 9.23 -12.83
CA GLY A 37 19.44 9.14 -11.37
C GLY A 37 17.99 8.95 -10.92
N VAL A 38 17.01 9.37 -11.72
CA VAL A 38 15.62 9.53 -11.27
C VAL A 38 14.92 8.19 -10.97
N SER A 39 15.24 7.13 -11.72
CA SER A 39 14.55 5.84 -11.61
C SER A 39 14.64 5.21 -10.22
N ARG A 40 15.80 5.29 -9.56
CA ARG A 40 16.01 4.78 -8.20
C ARG A 40 15.24 5.58 -7.16
N TYR A 41 15.24 6.91 -7.28
CA TYR A 41 14.50 7.79 -6.38
C TYR A 41 12.99 7.61 -6.54
N MET A 42 12.49 7.43 -7.76
CA MET A 42 11.08 7.10 -7.99
C MET A 42 10.70 5.78 -7.33
N GLU A 43 11.55 4.76 -7.41
CA GLU A 43 11.30 3.46 -6.79
C GLU A 43 11.29 3.54 -5.26
N GLN A 44 12.23 4.27 -4.66
CA GLN A 44 12.21 4.57 -3.22
C GLN A 44 10.98 5.37 -2.82
N GLY A 45 10.56 6.33 -3.65
CA GLY A 45 9.34 7.11 -3.45
C GLY A 45 8.07 6.24 -3.47
N ARG A 46 8.01 5.22 -4.35
CA ARG A 46 6.92 4.24 -4.35
C ARG A 46 6.91 3.44 -3.05
N LYS A 47 8.04 2.87 -2.62
CA LYS A 47 8.14 2.17 -1.33
C LYS A 47 7.68 3.05 -0.16
N SER A 48 8.14 4.30 -0.13
CA SER A 48 7.72 5.28 0.88
C SER A 48 6.21 5.56 0.84
N ARG A 49 5.62 5.68 -0.35
CA ARG A 49 4.17 5.83 -0.52
C ARG A 49 3.40 4.61 -0.02
N THR A 50 3.88 3.39 -0.28
CA THR A 50 3.30 2.15 0.25
C THR A 50 3.34 2.13 1.79
N LEU A 51 4.49 2.45 2.39
CA LEU A 51 4.60 2.52 3.86
C LEU A 51 3.66 3.55 4.48
N ASN A 52 3.48 4.70 3.85
CA ASN A 52 2.51 5.69 4.32
C ASN A 52 1.06 5.19 4.21
N GLN A 53 0.72 4.44 3.16
CA GLN A 53 -0.59 3.78 3.07
C GLN A 53 -0.79 2.77 4.20
N PHE A 54 0.24 1.96 4.54
CA PHE A 54 0.17 1.03 5.66
C PHE A 54 -0.08 1.75 6.98
N ARG A 55 0.66 2.82 7.29
CA ARG A 55 0.47 3.60 8.52
C ARG A 55 -0.94 4.20 8.64
N ASN A 56 -1.48 4.72 7.53
CA ASN A 56 -2.83 5.27 7.49
C ASN A 56 -3.87 4.18 7.76
N PHE A 57 -3.68 3.00 7.14
CA PHE A 57 -4.52 1.83 7.37
C PHE A 57 -4.45 1.38 8.84
N GLU A 58 -3.25 1.20 9.39
CA GLU A 58 -3.03 0.76 10.77
C GLU A 58 -3.68 1.71 11.78
N THR A 59 -3.62 3.02 11.52
CA THR A 59 -4.26 4.04 12.35
C THR A 59 -5.78 3.87 12.35
N GLY A 60 -6.41 3.76 11.17
CA GLY A 60 -7.86 3.55 11.11
C GLY A 60 -8.27 2.18 11.64
N MET A 61 -7.42 1.16 11.51
CA MET A 61 -7.66 -0.13 12.11
C MET A 61 -7.65 -0.05 13.65
N THR A 62 -6.72 0.69 14.24
CA THR A 62 -6.73 0.93 15.69
C THR A 62 -8.02 1.62 16.14
N LEU A 63 -8.48 2.64 15.41
CA LEU A 63 -9.72 3.35 15.72
C LEU A 63 -10.95 2.43 15.63
N TYR A 64 -11.07 1.66 14.54
CA TYR A 64 -12.18 0.73 14.34
C TYR A 64 -12.23 -0.35 15.43
N VAL A 65 -11.09 -0.96 15.77
CA VAL A 65 -11.04 -1.96 16.85
C VAL A 65 -11.38 -1.33 18.20
N GLY A 66 -11.05 -0.06 18.42
CA GLY A 66 -11.47 0.69 19.60
C GLY A 66 -13.00 0.78 19.74
N ASP A 67 -13.71 1.03 18.65
CA ASP A 67 -15.16 1.21 18.65
C ASP A 67 -15.95 -0.10 18.69
N TYR A 68 -15.48 -1.11 17.95
CA TYR A 68 -16.20 -2.37 17.77
C TYR A 68 -15.66 -3.53 18.62
N GLN A 69 -14.50 -3.37 19.26
CA GLN A 69 -13.79 -4.39 20.04
C GLN A 69 -13.44 -5.69 19.26
N LYS A 70 -13.62 -5.67 17.94
CA LYS A 70 -13.28 -6.75 17.01
C LYS A 70 -12.76 -6.14 15.70
N PRO A 71 -11.86 -6.81 14.96
CA PRO A 71 -11.46 -6.35 13.63
C PRO A 71 -12.57 -6.61 12.58
N PRO A 72 -12.52 -5.93 11.42
CA PRO A 72 -13.43 -6.15 10.30
C PRO A 72 -13.03 -7.44 9.60
N ILE A 73 -13.51 -8.55 10.15
CA ILE A 73 -13.38 -9.90 9.60
C ILE A 73 -14.77 -10.54 9.50
N PRO A 74 -14.94 -11.61 8.69
CA PRO A 74 -16.19 -12.35 8.67
C PRO A 74 -16.56 -12.87 10.06
N ASP A 75 -17.83 -12.78 10.46
CA ASP A 75 -18.27 -13.19 11.80
C ASP A 75 -17.99 -14.67 12.10
N SER A 76 -17.97 -15.54 11.09
CA SER A 76 -17.55 -16.94 11.24
C SER A 76 -16.11 -17.05 11.74
N LYS A 77 -15.22 -16.18 11.27
CA LYS A 77 -13.80 -16.17 11.63
C LYS A 77 -13.60 -15.66 13.04
N TRP A 78 -14.34 -14.62 13.43
CA TRP A 78 -14.38 -14.17 14.81
C TRP A 78 -14.90 -15.25 15.78
N THR A 79 -16.03 -15.88 15.43
CA THR A 79 -16.69 -16.90 16.26
C THR A 79 -15.83 -18.14 16.46
N TYR A 80 -15.17 -18.60 15.39
CA TYR A 80 -14.37 -19.83 15.42
C TYR A 80 -12.86 -19.59 15.63
N GLY A 81 -12.45 -18.32 15.73
CA GLY A 81 -11.08 -17.94 16.07
C GLY A 81 -10.07 -18.07 14.93
N TRP A 82 -10.48 -17.86 13.68
CA TRP A 82 -9.61 -18.06 12.52
C TRP A 82 -9.00 -16.77 11.99
N ASP A 83 -7.69 -16.76 11.81
CA ASP A 83 -6.96 -15.70 11.12
C ASP A 83 -7.46 -15.53 9.69
N THR A 84 -7.36 -14.30 9.18
CA THR A 84 -7.81 -13.96 7.84
C THR A 84 -6.71 -13.30 7.04
N ILE A 85 -6.64 -13.62 5.75
CA ILE A 85 -5.74 -12.97 4.80
C ILE A 85 -6.53 -12.45 3.63
N TYR A 86 -6.31 -11.18 3.34
CA TYR A 86 -6.85 -10.45 2.21
C TYR A 86 -5.76 -10.15 1.20
N GLY A 87 -6.15 -9.97 -0.06
CA GLY A 87 -5.29 -9.52 -1.14
C GLY A 87 -4.88 -10.63 -2.10
N ASP A 88 -4.15 -10.24 -3.14
CA ASP A 88 -3.62 -11.13 -4.17
C ASP A 88 -2.12 -10.86 -4.35
N PRO A 89 -1.27 -11.89 -4.55
CA PRO A 89 -1.58 -13.31 -4.63
C PRO A 89 -1.74 -14.06 -3.30
N GLY A 90 -2.67 -15.02 -3.30
CA GLY A 90 -2.76 -16.08 -2.29
C GLY A 90 -3.62 -15.75 -1.06
N GLY A 91 -4.15 -14.54 -0.95
CA GLY A 91 -5.10 -14.22 0.10
C GLY A 91 -6.40 -14.99 -0.07
N LYS A 92 -7.01 -15.38 1.05
CA LYS A 92 -8.32 -16.03 1.05
C LYS A 92 -9.42 -15.02 0.72
N TYR A 93 -9.27 -13.74 1.00
CA TYR A 93 -10.31 -12.75 0.76
C TYR A 93 -9.78 -11.62 -0.13
N THR A 94 -10.67 -10.84 -0.72
CA THR A 94 -10.26 -9.59 -1.36
C THR A 94 -10.15 -8.46 -0.33
N SER A 95 -9.17 -7.56 -0.52
CA SER A 95 -9.02 -6.35 0.30
C SER A 95 -10.26 -5.44 0.30
N GLN A 96 -11.14 -5.57 -0.69
CA GLN A 96 -12.36 -4.77 -0.86
C GLN A 96 -13.22 -4.70 0.40
N PHE A 97 -13.35 -5.80 1.15
CA PHE A 97 -14.16 -5.80 2.36
C PHE A 97 -13.58 -4.94 3.47
N VAL A 98 -12.30 -5.14 3.78
CA VAL A 98 -11.66 -4.39 4.86
C VAL A 98 -11.58 -2.91 4.48
N VAL A 99 -11.34 -2.61 3.21
CA VAL A 99 -11.44 -1.25 2.68
C VAL A 99 -12.83 -0.67 2.88
N SER A 100 -13.89 -1.38 2.50
CA SER A 100 -15.28 -0.90 2.62
C SER A 100 -15.68 -0.66 4.07
N ALA A 101 -15.32 -1.60 4.96
CA ALA A 101 -15.56 -1.48 6.39
C ALA A 101 -14.86 -0.26 7.01
N LEU A 102 -13.60 0.00 6.63
CA LEU A 102 -12.82 1.13 7.15
C LEU A 102 -13.16 2.48 6.48
N LYS A 103 -13.56 2.47 5.21
CA LYS A 103 -13.96 3.68 4.48
C LYS A 103 -15.33 4.19 4.95
N GLY A 104 -16.20 3.28 5.40
CA GLY A 104 -17.60 3.61 5.70
C GLY A 104 -18.40 3.89 4.44
N GLU A 105 -18.01 3.30 3.31
CA GLU A 105 -18.67 3.43 2.01
C GLU A 105 -18.64 2.06 1.33
N LEU A 106 -19.79 1.61 0.85
CA LEU A 106 -19.96 0.28 0.26
C LEU A 106 -19.42 0.27 -1.18
N ALA A 107 -18.86 -0.86 -1.60
CA ALA A 107 -18.39 -1.05 -2.97
C ALA A 107 -19.52 -1.45 -3.95
N ASP A 108 -20.70 -1.83 -3.44
CA ASP A 108 -21.93 -2.14 -4.17
C ASP A 108 -23.19 -1.72 -3.36
N ASP A 109 -24.35 -1.69 -4.01
CA ASP A 109 -25.62 -1.20 -3.43
C ASP A 109 -26.15 -2.07 -2.28
N GLU A 110 -25.62 -3.29 -2.08
CA GLU A 110 -26.01 -4.23 -1.01
C GLU A 110 -24.95 -4.32 0.11
N GLY A 111 -23.68 -4.04 -0.18
CA GLY A 111 -22.57 -4.08 0.78
C GLY A 111 -22.04 -5.48 1.09
N ASP A 112 -22.51 -6.49 0.37
CA ASP A 112 -22.29 -7.91 0.63
C ASP A 112 -21.22 -8.48 -0.31
N ILE A 113 -20.11 -8.92 0.26
CA ILE A 113 -19.01 -9.53 -0.49
C ILE A 113 -19.10 -11.04 -0.29
N SER A 114 -19.31 -11.77 -1.38
CA SER A 114 -19.30 -13.23 -1.38
C SER A 114 -17.93 -13.77 -1.78
N TYR A 115 -17.35 -14.64 -0.96
CA TYR A 115 -16.13 -15.36 -1.27
C TYR A 115 -16.13 -16.77 -0.67
N ASP A 116 -15.79 -17.78 -1.47
CA ASP A 116 -15.64 -19.18 -1.01
C ASP A 116 -16.87 -19.71 -0.25
N GLY A 117 -18.07 -19.35 -0.70
CA GLY A 117 -19.34 -19.75 -0.07
C GLY A 117 -19.72 -18.98 1.20
N GLU A 118 -18.89 -18.04 1.65
CA GLU A 118 -19.21 -17.11 2.74
C GLU A 118 -19.66 -15.77 2.12
N THR A 119 -20.78 -15.20 2.60
CA THR A 119 -21.19 -13.82 2.26
C THR A 119 -21.09 -12.98 3.50
N PHE A 120 -20.43 -11.82 3.38
CA PHE A 120 -20.17 -10.96 4.52
C PHE A 120 -20.38 -9.50 4.15
N SER A 121 -21.09 -8.79 5.02
CA SER A 121 -21.57 -7.44 4.77
C SER A 121 -20.63 -6.41 5.37
N ALA A 122 -20.05 -5.52 4.55
CA ALA A 122 -19.31 -4.35 5.02
C ALA A 122 -20.22 -3.43 5.86
N ARG A 123 -21.53 -3.42 5.56
CA ARG A 123 -22.54 -2.70 6.35
C ARG A 123 -22.71 -3.31 7.74
N ALA A 124 -22.71 -4.63 7.86
CA ALA A 124 -22.79 -5.29 9.17
C ALA A 124 -21.50 -5.12 9.99
N ALA A 125 -20.34 -5.03 9.33
CA ALA A 125 -19.07 -4.74 9.97
C ALA A 125 -19.03 -3.31 10.53
N ASN A 126 -19.44 -2.31 9.74
CA ASN A 126 -19.51 -0.91 10.14
C ASN A 126 -20.94 -0.36 10.06
N PRO A 127 -21.84 -0.74 10.98
CA PRO A 127 -23.26 -0.37 10.94
C PRO A 127 -23.49 1.14 11.14
N ARG A 128 -22.55 1.84 11.78
CA ARG A 128 -22.60 3.29 11.97
C ARG A 128 -22.13 4.06 10.74
N ASN A 129 -21.55 3.39 9.75
CA ASN A 129 -21.04 3.99 8.53
C ASN A 129 -20.01 5.10 8.81
N GLU A 130 -19.18 4.89 9.84
CA GLU A 130 -18.15 5.84 10.25
C GLU A 130 -16.89 5.67 9.37
N THR A 131 -16.24 6.76 9.00
CA THR A 131 -15.00 6.70 8.22
C THR A 131 -13.80 6.60 9.17
N TYR A 132 -13.11 5.48 9.13
CA TYR A 132 -11.89 5.22 9.89
C TYR A 132 -10.62 5.51 9.07
N VAL A 133 -10.68 5.32 7.76
CA VAL A 133 -9.57 5.59 6.84
C VAL A 133 -10.09 6.32 5.59
N VAL A 134 -9.41 7.40 5.21
CA VAL A 134 -9.60 8.04 3.92
C VAL A 134 -8.60 7.44 2.93
N PHE A 135 -9.09 6.56 2.06
CA PHE A 135 -8.28 5.96 1.00
C PHE A 135 -8.27 6.87 -0.25
N PRO A 136 -7.08 7.19 -0.82
CA PRO A 136 -7.02 7.85 -2.11
C PRO A 136 -7.70 6.99 -3.19
N PHE A 137 -8.55 7.60 -4.02
CA PHE A 137 -9.13 6.90 -5.18
C PHE A 137 -8.09 6.79 -6.31
N ALA A 138 -7.91 5.58 -6.85
CA ALA A 138 -6.90 5.25 -7.84
C ALA A 138 -7.51 4.36 -8.95
N PRO A 139 -8.22 4.96 -9.93
CA PRO A 139 -8.86 4.20 -11.01
C PRO A 139 -7.86 3.48 -11.92
N ASP A 140 -6.59 3.93 -11.93
CA ASP A 140 -5.49 3.25 -12.62
C ASP A 140 -4.89 2.07 -11.81
N LYS A 141 -5.49 1.79 -10.65
CA LYS A 141 -5.09 0.74 -9.70
C LYS A 141 -3.65 0.92 -9.23
N LYS A 142 -3.22 2.17 -9.00
CA LYS A 142 -1.87 2.48 -8.49
C LYS A 142 -1.92 3.41 -7.29
N ALA A 143 -1.58 2.87 -6.12
CA ALA A 143 -1.42 3.58 -4.86
C ALA A 143 -2.70 4.25 -4.34
N GLY A 144 -3.68 3.41 -4.05
CA GLY A 144 -4.99 3.79 -3.53
C GLY A 144 -6.02 2.69 -3.74
N VAL A 145 -7.28 3.03 -3.59
CA VAL A 145 -8.41 2.13 -3.83
C VAL A 145 -8.84 2.20 -5.29
N GLY A 146 -8.90 1.04 -5.95
CA GLY A 146 -9.34 0.88 -7.33
C GLY A 146 -10.82 1.15 -7.54
N ASP A 147 -11.24 1.18 -8.79
CA ASP A 147 -12.65 1.19 -9.18
C ASP A 147 -13.40 -0.10 -8.78
N ASP A 148 -12.65 -1.18 -8.52
CA ASP A 148 -13.12 -2.45 -7.95
C ASP A 148 -13.11 -2.48 -6.41
N GLY A 149 -12.82 -1.35 -5.75
CA GLY A 149 -12.81 -1.24 -4.30
C GLY A 149 -11.61 -1.89 -3.60
N LYS A 150 -10.68 -2.49 -4.36
CA LYS A 150 -9.48 -3.14 -3.81
C LYS A 150 -8.38 -2.13 -3.52
N LEU A 151 -7.53 -2.43 -2.55
CA LEU A 151 -6.40 -1.58 -2.19
C LEU A 151 -5.15 -1.96 -2.99
N TYR A 152 -4.55 -1.00 -3.69
CA TYR A 152 -3.40 -1.21 -4.56
C TYR A 152 -2.15 -0.46 -4.11
N ASP A 153 -1.00 -1.10 -4.28
CA ASP A 153 0.30 -0.46 -4.16
C ASP A 153 0.63 0.41 -5.40
N PRO A 154 1.72 1.20 -5.39
CA PRO A 154 2.09 2.05 -6.54
C PRO A 154 2.50 1.32 -7.82
N TRP A 155 2.71 0.01 -7.77
CA TRP A 155 3.03 -0.83 -8.92
C TRP A 155 1.79 -1.56 -9.47
N GLY A 156 0.67 -1.45 -8.77
CA GLY A 156 -0.61 -2.08 -9.09
C GLY A 156 -0.69 -3.55 -8.70
N GLY A 157 0.04 -3.95 -7.66
CA GLY A 157 -0.27 -5.16 -6.89
C GLY A 157 -1.38 -4.87 -5.88
N GLU A 158 -2.30 -5.82 -5.68
CA GLU A 158 -3.25 -5.74 -4.56
C GLU A 158 -2.46 -5.87 -3.25
N ILE A 159 -2.72 -4.99 -2.29
CA ILE A 159 -2.04 -5.03 -0.99
C ILE A 159 -2.55 -6.24 -0.22
N MET A 160 -1.61 -6.96 0.36
CA MET A 160 -1.89 -8.09 1.22
C MET A 160 -2.09 -7.62 2.66
N ILE A 161 -3.10 -8.16 3.33
CA ILE A 161 -3.46 -7.81 4.71
C ILE A 161 -3.69 -9.11 5.46
N ALA A 162 -3.05 -9.32 6.60
CA ALA A 162 -3.38 -10.41 7.50
C ALA A 162 -3.90 -9.84 8.81
N ILE A 163 -4.97 -10.44 9.34
CA ILE A 163 -5.62 -10.04 10.59
C ILE A 163 -5.70 -11.27 11.50
N ASN A 164 -5.12 -11.12 12.69
CA ASN A 164 -5.13 -12.11 13.77
C ASN A 164 -6.42 -11.98 14.59
N VAL A 165 -6.99 -13.11 14.99
CA VAL A 165 -8.17 -13.16 15.86
C VAL A 165 -7.76 -13.40 17.29
N GLU A 166 -7.43 -12.31 18.00
CA GLU A 166 -6.93 -12.38 19.39
C GLU A 166 -8.04 -12.44 20.46
N ASN A 167 -9.26 -12.03 20.13
CA ASN A 167 -10.34 -11.82 21.10
C ASN A 167 -11.61 -12.64 20.77
N SER A 168 -11.45 -13.84 20.20
CA SER A 168 -12.59 -14.71 19.86
C SER A 168 -13.46 -15.02 21.10
N ILE A 169 -14.77 -15.19 20.86
CA ILE A 169 -15.81 -15.20 21.92
C ILE A 169 -15.61 -16.32 22.95
N ASP A 170 -15.08 -17.49 22.54
CA ASP A 170 -15.08 -18.71 23.35
C ASP A 170 -13.76 -19.51 23.31
N SER A 171 -12.61 -18.85 23.13
CA SER A 171 -11.33 -19.59 23.08
C SER A 171 -10.14 -18.93 23.73
N GLU A 172 -9.35 -19.74 24.43
CA GLU A 172 -8.05 -19.34 24.95
C GLU A 172 -7.03 -19.23 23.81
N LEU A 173 -6.27 -18.13 23.80
CA LEU A 173 -5.16 -17.98 22.87
C LEU A 173 -4.05 -18.99 23.16
N VAL A 174 -3.59 -19.65 22.11
CA VAL A 174 -2.42 -20.54 22.11
C VAL A 174 -1.25 -19.90 21.37
N ASN A 175 -0.03 -20.38 21.59
CA ASN A 175 1.15 -19.73 20.98
C ASN A 175 1.12 -19.78 19.45
N PHE A 176 0.71 -20.93 18.88
CA PHE A 176 0.56 -21.13 17.44
C PHE A 176 -0.17 -22.44 17.13
N ASN A 177 -1.17 -22.39 16.24
CA ASN A 177 -2.12 -23.44 15.92
C ASN A 177 -2.70 -23.20 14.50
N ASN A 178 -1.80 -22.83 13.58
CA ASN A 178 -2.08 -22.71 12.14
C ASN A 178 -3.25 -21.78 11.81
N GLY A 179 -3.31 -20.64 12.48
CA GLY A 179 -4.29 -19.59 12.29
C GLY A 179 -5.55 -19.77 13.12
N LYS A 180 -5.56 -20.64 14.15
CA LYS A 180 -6.72 -20.83 15.03
C LYS A 180 -6.41 -20.45 16.49
N ASN A 181 -6.92 -19.29 16.91
CA ASN A 181 -6.74 -18.68 18.24
C ASN A 181 -5.27 -18.46 18.57
N ASP A 182 -4.54 -17.86 17.64
CA ASP A 182 -3.11 -17.73 17.75
C ASP A 182 -2.68 -16.41 18.39
N ARG A 183 -1.74 -16.47 19.34
CA ARG A 183 -0.97 -15.28 19.73
C ARG A 183 -0.07 -14.82 18.59
N ARG A 184 0.52 -15.77 17.87
CA ARG A 184 1.39 -15.48 16.73
C ARG A 184 0.62 -15.61 15.42
N MET A 185 0.54 -14.52 14.69
CA MET A 185 -0.11 -14.46 13.38
C MET A 185 0.34 -15.57 12.44
N HIS A 186 -0.61 -16.26 11.83
CA HIS A 186 -0.35 -17.21 10.76
C HIS A 186 -0.51 -16.56 9.39
N THR A 187 0.54 -16.67 8.57
CA THR A 187 0.51 -16.11 7.20
C THR A 187 0.61 -17.14 6.08
N TRP A 188 0.50 -18.45 6.38
CA TRP A 188 0.65 -19.54 5.41
C TRP A 188 1.88 -19.40 4.49
N GLY A 189 2.99 -18.89 5.04
CA GLY A 189 4.20 -18.61 4.27
C GLY A 189 4.14 -17.37 3.37
N LEU A 190 3.02 -16.67 3.21
CA LEU A 190 2.89 -15.51 2.31
C LEU A 190 3.71 -14.30 2.76
N ALA A 191 3.89 -14.13 4.07
CA ALA A 191 4.63 -13.02 4.70
C ALA A 191 5.90 -13.48 5.44
N GLU A 192 6.41 -14.68 5.15
CA GLU A 192 7.56 -15.26 5.87
C GLU A 192 8.88 -15.15 5.08
N TYR A 193 9.76 -14.26 5.49
CA TYR A 193 11.08 -14.06 4.86
C TYR A 193 12.18 -14.73 5.68
N THR A 194 13.37 -14.93 5.09
CA THR A 194 14.51 -15.51 5.81
C THR A 194 14.94 -14.66 6.99
N GLU A 195 14.80 -13.33 6.91
CA GLU A 195 15.20 -12.40 7.95
C GLU A 195 14.08 -12.05 8.94
N THR A 196 12.82 -12.09 8.49
CA THR A 196 11.70 -11.53 9.24
C THR A 196 10.38 -12.21 8.91
N LYS A 197 9.47 -12.24 9.89
CA LYS A 197 8.09 -12.68 9.74
C LYS A 197 7.20 -12.05 10.81
N PRO A 198 5.88 -11.98 10.59
CA PRO A 198 4.93 -11.56 11.61
C PRO A 198 5.04 -12.39 12.90
N LYS A 199 4.77 -11.72 14.02
CA LYS A 199 4.78 -12.26 15.39
C LYS A 199 3.40 -12.04 16.02
N GLU A 200 3.32 -11.26 17.10
CA GLU A 200 2.11 -11.02 17.91
C GLU A 200 1.39 -9.72 17.50
N GLN A 201 1.53 -9.31 16.24
CA GLN A 201 0.76 -8.19 15.73
C GLN A 201 -0.69 -8.61 15.49
N ALA A 202 -1.64 -7.76 15.87
CA ALA A 202 -3.06 -7.98 15.58
C ALA A 202 -3.38 -7.93 14.07
N TYR A 203 -2.61 -7.15 13.31
CA TYR A 203 -2.71 -7.07 11.86
C TYR A 203 -1.37 -6.66 11.24
N VAL A 204 -1.11 -7.10 10.01
CA VAL A 204 0.06 -6.70 9.22
C VAL A 204 -0.31 -6.50 7.77
N LEU A 205 0.48 -5.67 7.07
CA LEU A 205 0.32 -5.40 5.65
C LEU A 205 1.64 -5.66 4.92
N TRP A 206 1.54 -6.12 3.67
CA TRP A 206 2.69 -6.19 2.79
C TRP A 206 2.31 -6.01 1.32
N SER A 207 3.31 -5.67 0.51
CA SER A 207 3.24 -5.56 -0.94
C SER A 207 4.43 -6.32 -1.52
N TYR A 208 4.19 -7.06 -2.59
CA TYR A 208 5.20 -7.76 -3.38
C TYR A 208 5.88 -6.88 -4.43
N GLY A 209 5.76 -5.56 -4.28
CA GLY A 209 6.51 -4.60 -5.06
C GLY A 209 6.18 -4.59 -6.55
N LYS A 210 7.18 -4.18 -7.32
CA LYS A 210 7.19 -4.03 -8.76
C LYS A 210 7.08 -5.34 -9.52
N ASP A 211 7.74 -6.39 -9.04
CA ASP A 211 7.78 -7.69 -9.72
C ASP A 211 6.56 -8.57 -9.38
N LYS A 212 5.76 -8.15 -8.38
CA LYS A 212 4.54 -8.80 -7.89
C LYS A 212 4.79 -10.24 -7.42
N LYS A 213 6.01 -10.53 -7.04
CA LYS A 213 6.43 -11.81 -6.48
C LYS A 213 7.10 -11.57 -5.15
N LYS A 214 7.07 -12.59 -4.31
CA LYS A 214 7.72 -12.49 -3.03
C LYS A 214 9.24 -12.43 -3.17
N GLY A 215 9.86 -11.50 -2.44
CA GLY A 215 11.30 -11.32 -2.43
C GLY A 215 11.83 -11.00 -3.83
N LYS A 216 12.92 -11.67 -4.23
CA LYS A 216 13.47 -11.49 -5.58
C LYS A 216 13.09 -12.66 -6.49
N ASN A 217 11.86 -12.62 -7.02
CA ASN A 217 11.29 -13.67 -7.88
C ASN A 217 11.21 -15.07 -7.23
N ALA A 218 10.53 -15.20 -6.08
CA ALA A 218 10.26 -16.50 -5.49
C ALA A 218 9.57 -17.48 -6.47
N PRO A 219 9.88 -18.80 -6.42
CA PRO A 219 9.21 -19.81 -7.24
C PRO A 219 7.71 -19.95 -6.96
N SER A 220 7.31 -19.67 -5.72
CA SER A 220 5.92 -19.63 -5.29
C SER A 220 5.76 -18.62 -4.16
N VAL A 221 4.54 -18.13 -3.95
CA VAL A 221 4.24 -17.13 -2.90
C VAL A 221 4.46 -17.65 -1.48
N GLY A 222 4.37 -18.97 -1.27
CA GLY A 222 4.66 -19.61 0.03
C GLY A 222 6.13 -19.89 0.28
N SER A 223 7.04 -19.63 -0.67
CA SER A 223 8.47 -19.87 -0.48
C SER A 223 9.07 -18.90 0.55
N VAL A 224 9.90 -19.41 1.45
CA VAL A 224 10.70 -18.57 2.35
C VAL A 224 11.93 -18.08 1.59
N VAL A 225 11.96 -16.78 1.31
CA VAL A 225 13.01 -16.11 0.53
C VAL A 225 13.52 -14.87 1.26
N SER A 226 14.62 -14.30 0.80
CA SER A 226 15.17 -13.09 1.40
C SER A 226 14.36 -11.85 1.04
N LEU A 227 14.10 -11.01 2.05
CA LEU A 227 13.59 -9.66 1.88
C LEU A 227 14.70 -8.72 1.40
N GLN A 228 15.97 -9.03 1.69
CA GLN A 228 17.09 -8.17 1.33
C GLN A 228 17.21 -8.02 -0.19
N ASN A 229 17.39 -6.78 -0.65
CA ASN A 229 17.49 -6.43 -2.07
C ASN A 229 16.23 -6.76 -2.91
N SER A 230 15.09 -7.04 -2.25
CA SER A 230 13.78 -7.13 -2.92
C SER A 230 13.11 -5.76 -3.03
N ASP A 231 12.07 -5.70 -3.86
CA ASP A 231 11.15 -4.58 -4.01
C ASP A 231 9.95 -4.63 -3.07
N ASP A 232 9.77 -5.74 -2.35
CA ASP A 232 8.75 -5.91 -1.31
C ASP A 232 8.78 -4.80 -0.25
N VAL A 233 7.62 -4.57 0.35
CA VAL A 233 7.39 -3.66 1.47
C VAL A 233 6.57 -4.38 2.52
N VAL A 234 7.03 -4.38 3.76
CA VAL A 234 6.36 -5.02 4.91
C VAL A 234 6.09 -3.98 6.00
N SER A 235 5.04 -4.17 6.79
CA SER A 235 4.65 -3.21 7.84
C SER A 235 5.29 -3.47 9.22
N TRP A 236 5.99 -4.60 9.39
CA TRP A 236 6.63 -5.01 10.65
C TRP A 236 8.16 -4.99 10.62
#